data_AF-A0A6G4JZK3-F1
#
_entry.id   AF-A0A6G4JZK3-F1
#
_cell.length_a   1.000
_cell.length_b   1.000
_cell.length_c   1.000
_cell.angle_alpha   90.00
_cell.angle_beta   90.00
_cell.angle_gamma   90.00
#
_symmetry.space_group_name_H-M   'P 1'
#
loop_
_entity.id
_entity.type
_entity.pdbx_description
1 polymer ?
#
loop_
_entity_poly.entity_id
_entity_poly.type
_entity_poly.pdbx_seq_one_letter_code
_entity_poly.pdbx_strand_id
1 'polypeptide(L)'
;PVPFFAPPQALIEVLHDDWPRLLDSLLHSLGLLGLGVLLGTSSGFITGLAIGWSQRIGYWVHPVLRLLGPVPSTALLPLCLFIFPSSFGASVFLIALSTWFPVTVLTWSAVMGIDKAWYDVARTLGA
;
A
#
# COMPACT_ATOMS: atom_id res chain seq x y z
N PRO A 1 33.74 -26.60 -7.67
CA PRO A 1 32.85 -25.42 -7.61
C PRO A 1 31.47 -25.77 -8.18
N VAL A 2 30.43 -25.74 -7.34
CA VAL A 2 29.06 -25.84 -7.86
C VAL A 2 28.78 -24.60 -8.72
N PRO A 3 28.15 -24.74 -9.90
CA PRO A 3 27.74 -23.58 -10.67
C PRO A 3 26.81 -22.71 -9.81
N PHE A 4 27.01 -21.39 -9.83
CA PHE A 4 26.19 -20.44 -9.06
C PHE A 4 24.70 -20.57 -9.41
N PHE A 5 24.39 -20.98 -10.64
CA PHE A 5 23.05 -21.33 -11.08
C PHE A 5 22.87 -22.84 -11.13
N ALA A 6 21.79 -23.32 -10.53
CA ALA A 6 21.35 -24.70 -10.68
C ALA A 6 21.04 -24.99 -12.17
N PRO A 7 21.34 -26.21 -12.67
CA PRO A 7 20.98 -26.59 -14.02
C PRO A 7 19.44 -26.57 -14.17
N PRO A 8 18.90 -26.24 -15.37
CA PRO A 8 17.46 -26.07 -15.57
C PRO A 8 16.64 -27.30 -15.16
N GLN A 9 17.21 -28.51 -15.31
CA GLN A 9 16.60 -29.75 -14.86
C GLN A 9 16.32 -29.78 -13.33
N ALA A 10 17.22 -29.23 -12.51
CA ALA A 10 17.05 -29.18 -11.07
C ALA A 10 15.96 -28.17 -10.65
N LEU A 11 15.76 -27.10 -11.43
CA LEU A 11 14.65 -26.17 -11.21
C LEU A 11 13.29 -26.81 -11.52
N ILE A 12 13.21 -27.61 -12.59
CA ILE A 12 11.99 -28.33 -12.97
C ILE A 12 11.67 -29.41 -11.93
N GLU A 13 12.69 -30.12 -11.44
CA GLU A 13 12.55 -31.14 -10.40
C GLU A 13 12.02 -30.54 -9.09
N VAL A 14 12.59 -29.42 -8.62
CA VAL A 14 12.05 -28.70 -7.44
C VAL A 14 10.63 -28.18 -7.68
N LEU A 15 10.33 -27.65 -8.87
CA LEU A 15 8.97 -27.18 -9.17
C LEU A 15 7.95 -28.32 -9.16
N HIS A 16 8.34 -29.51 -9.63
CA HIS A 16 7.48 -30.69 -9.66
C HIS A 16 7.30 -31.29 -8.27
N ASP A 17 8.38 -31.42 -7.50
CA ASP A 17 8.39 -32.12 -6.22
C ASP A 17 7.87 -31.24 -5.06
N ASP A 18 8.20 -29.95 -5.06
CA ASP A 18 7.80 -28.99 -4.01
C ASP A 18 6.62 -28.09 -4.41
N TRP A 19 5.92 -28.40 -5.52
CA TRP A 19 4.76 -27.63 -5.98
C TRP A 19 3.71 -27.30 -4.90
N PRO A 20 3.36 -28.21 -3.94
CA PRO A 20 2.35 -27.92 -2.93
C PRO A 20 2.84 -26.83 -1.96
N ARG A 21 4.11 -26.93 -1.56
CA ARG A 21 4.75 -25.99 -0.64
C ARG A 21 4.97 -24.62 -1.27
N LEU A 22 5.28 -24.61 -2.57
CA LEU A 22 5.34 -23.38 -3.36
C LEU A 22 3.97 -22.71 -3.41
N LEU A 23 2.90 -23.48 -3.65
CA LEU A 23 1.54 -22.96 -3.65
C LEU A 23 1.15 -22.38 -2.28
N ASP A 24 1.43 -23.09 -1.18
CA ASP A 24 1.17 -22.58 0.17
C ASP A 24 1.90 -21.26 0.43
N SER A 25 3.18 -21.17 0.04
CA SER A 25 3.98 -19.97 0.20
C SER A 25 3.43 -18.79 -0.62
N LEU A 26 2.96 -19.07 -1.84
CA LEU A 26 2.30 -18.08 -2.69
C LEU A 26 1.00 -17.59 -2.05
N LEU A 27 0.15 -18.49 -1.53
CA LEU A 27 -1.11 -18.13 -0.89
C LEU A 27 -0.89 -17.25 0.34
N HIS A 28 0.08 -17.58 1.19
CA HIS A 28 0.44 -16.75 2.34
C HIS A 28 0.96 -15.37 1.92
N SER A 29 1.79 -15.30 0.88
CA SER A 29 2.32 -14.05 0.35
C SER A 29 1.21 -13.18 -0.25
N LEU A 30 0.27 -13.78 -0.99
CA LEU A 30 -0.90 -13.10 -1.53
C LEU A 30 -1.83 -12.60 -0.42
N GLY A 31 -2.07 -13.40 0.62
CA GLY A 31 -2.89 -13.00 1.76
C GLY A 31 -2.30 -11.79 2.50
N LEU A 32 -0.99 -11.83 2.75
CA LEU A 32 -0.25 -10.74 3.37
C LEU A 32 -0.29 -9.46 2.51
N LEU A 33 -0.05 -9.59 1.21
CA LEU A 33 -0.13 -8.47 0.26
C LEU A 33 -1.54 -7.90 0.18
N GLY A 34 -2.55 -8.77 0.03
CA GLY A 34 -3.95 -8.40 -0.10
C GLY A 34 -4.44 -7.62 1.11
N LEU A 35 -4.17 -8.11 2.33
CA LEU A 35 -4.54 -7.41 3.57
C LEU A 35 -3.86 -6.05 3.68
N GLY A 36 -2.55 -5.97 3.43
CA GLY A 36 -1.82 -4.71 3.48
C GLY A 36 -2.34 -3.69 2.45
N VAL A 37 -2.52 -4.11 1.21
CA VAL A 37 -3.03 -3.26 0.13
C VAL A 37 -4.46 -2.80 0.40
N LEU A 38 -5.35 -3.68 0.87
CA LEU A 38 -6.72 -3.31 1.21
C LEU A 38 -6.75 -2.24 2.30
N LEU A 39 -6.05 -2.47 3.42
CA LEU A 39 -5.98 -1.51 4.52
C LEU A 39 -5.35 -0.18 4.10
N GLY A 40 -4.22 -0.25 3.37
CA GLY A 40 -3.52 0.93 2.87
C GLY A 40 -4.35 1.74 1.86
N THR A 41 -5.02 1.06 0.93
CA THR A 41 -5.86 1.72 -0.09
C THR A 41 -7.10 2.32 0.54
N SER A 42 -7.81 1.60 1.41
CA SER A 42 -9.00 2.13 2.09
C SER A 42 -8.65 3.36 2.95
N SER A 43 -7.61 3.26 3.78
CA SER A 43 -7.17 4.39 4.60
C SER A 43 -6.65 5.55 3.74
N GLY A 44 -5.91 5.27 2.66
CA GLY A 44 -5.35 6.30 1.78
C GLY A 44 -6.43 7.02 0.99
N PHE A 45 -7.41 6.27 0.50
CA PHE A 45 -8.56 6.83 -0.21
C PHE A 45 -9.36 7.77 0.70
N ILE A 46 -9.69 7.33 1.93
CA ILE A 46 -10.40 8.15 2.92
C ILE A 46 -9.60 9.41 3.23
N THR A 47 -8.29 9.28 3.44
CA THR A 47 -7.42 10.41 3.77
C THR A 47 -7.33 11.41 2.61
N GLY A 48 -7.14 10.92 1.38
CA GLY A 48 -7.04 11.74 0.18
C GLY A 48 -8.33 12.48 -0.13
N LEU A 49 -9.47 11.81 0.04
CA LEU A 49 -10.79 12.42 -0.10
C LEU A 49 -11.02 13.51 0.97
N ALA A 50 -10.67 13.22 2.22
CA ALA A 50 -10.82 14.17 3.33
C ALA A 50 -9.98 15.45 3.13
N ILE A 51 -8.74 15.33 2.65
CA ILE A 51 -7.87 16.47 2.34
C ILE A 51 -8.40 17.25 1.13
N GLY A 52 -8.88 16.56 0.09
CA GLY A 52 -9.46 17.20 -1.10
C GLY A 52 -10.72 18.01 -0.80
N TRP A 53 -11.54 17.54 0.14
CA TRP A 53 -12.76 18.24 0.55
C TRP A 53 -12.49 19.40 1.51
N SER A 54 -11.53 19.27 2.43
CA SER A 54 -11.34 20.20 3.54
C SER A 54 -9.92 20.76 3.66
N GLN A 55 -9.81 22.08 3.47
CA GLN A 55 -8.57 22.84 3.68
C GLN A 55 -8.02 22.71 5.11
N ARG A 56 -8.90 22.56 6.12
CA ARG A 56 -8.49 22.37 7.52
C ARG A 56 -7.82 21.02 7.74
N ILE A 57 -8.33 19.97 7.11
CA ILE A 57 -7.74 18.63 7.20
C ILE A 57 -6.40 18.62 6.47
N GLY A 58 -6.35 19.22 5.27
CA GLY A 58 -5.11 19.40 4.52
C GLY A 58 -4.01 20.08 5.33
N TYR A 59 -4.32 21.16 6.06
CA TYR A 59 -3.34 21.86 6.90
C TYR A 59 -2.59 20.93 7.88
N TRP A 60 -3.29 19.99 8.53
CA TRP A 60 -2.70 19.07 9.51
C TRP A 60 -2.07 17.82 8.87
N VAL A 61 -2.61 17.34 7.75
CA VAL A 61 -2.13 16.11 7.11
C VAL A 61 -0.97 16.36 6.14
N HIS A 62 -0.87 17.54 5.51
CA HIS A 62 0.23 17.87 4.61
C HIS A 62 1.63 17.72 5.24
N PRO A 63 1.88 18.18 6.49
CA PRO A 63 3.15 17.92 7.17
C PRO A 63 3.48 16.43 7.26
N VAL A 64 2.50 15.58 7.62
CA VAL A 64 2.66 14.13 7.73
C VAL A 64 3.00 13.53 6.37
N LEU A 65 2.30 13.92 5.31
CA LEU A 65 2.58 13.47 3.94
C LEU A 65 3.97 13.90 3.47
N ARG A 66 4.40 15.12 3.81
CA ARG A 66 5.73 15.62 3.44
C ARG A 66 6.86 14.89 4.17
N LEU A 67 6.60 14.42 5.39
CA LEU A 67 7.56 13.71 6.22
C LEU A 67 7.63 12.23 5.83
N LEU A 68 6.49 11.57 5.63
CA LEU A 68 6.41 10.15 5.28
C LEU A 68 6.65 9.89 3.78
N GLY A 69 6.31 10.83 2.91
CA GLY A 69 6.39 10.63 1.45
C GLY A 69 7.78 10.26 0.93
N PRO A 70 8.87 10.93 1.36
CA PRO A 70 10.22 10.57 0.95
C PRO A 70 10.79 9.32 1.64
N VAL A 71 10.19 8.89 2.75
CA VAL A 71 10.72 7.79 3.57
C VAL A 71 10.25 6.47 2.98
N PRO A 72 11.14 5.61 2.47
CA PRO A 72 10.72 4.31 1.99
C PRO A 72 10.21 3.47 3.17
N SER A 73 9.10 2.76 2.98
CA SER A 73 8.51 1.90 4.01
C SER A 73 9.53 0.89 4.55
N THR A 74 10.44 0.39 3.71
CA THR A 74 11.51 -0.53 4.10
C THR A 74 12.49 0.06 5.12
N ALA A 75 12.70 1.38 5.16
CA ALA A 75 13.53 2.02 6.19
C ALA A 75 12.90 1.93 7.59
N LEU A 76 11.59 1.74 7.67
CA LEU A 76 10.85 1.59 8.93
C LEU A 76 10.81 0.13 9.42
N LEU A 77 11.38 -0.82 8.67
CA LEU A 77 11.35 -2.24 9.00
C LEU A 77 11.82 -2.55 10.44
N PRO A 78 12.96 -2.02 10.94
CA PRO A 78 13.39 -2.32 12.31
C PRO A 78 12.40 -1.79 13.36
N LEU A 79 11.86 -0.59 13.13
CA LEU A 79 10.88 0.02 14.03
C LEU A 79 9.58 -0.80 14.05
N CYS A 80 9.10 -1.23 12.90
CA CYS A 80 7.90 -2.06 12.80
C CYS A 80 8.08 -3.42 13.49
N LEU A 81 9.24 -4.07 13.33
CA LEU A 81 9.51 -5.33 14.03
C LEU A 81 9.62 -5.15 15.55
N PHE A 82 9.99 -3.97 16.03
CA PHE A 82 10.02 -3.66 17.46
C PHE A 82 8.61 -3.38 18.03
N ILE A 83 7.75 -2.67 17.28
CA ILE A 83 6.41 -2.27 17.73
C ILE A 83 5.41 -3.41 17.60
N PHE A 84 5.46 -4.16 16.50
CA PHE A 84 4.47 -5.21 16.24
C PHE A 84 4.89 -6.54 16.89
N PRO A 85 3.94 -7.28 17.50
CA PRO A 85 4.23 -8.54 18.17
C PRO A 85 4.59 -9.68 17.21
N SER A 86 4.34 -9.52 15.91
CA SER A 86 4.64 -10.53 14.89
C SER A 86 5.18 -9.92 13.60
N SER A 87 6.05 -10.65 12.92
CA SER A 87 6.58 -10.27 11.60
C SER A 87 5.46 -10.11 10.57
N PHE A 88 4.40 -10.92 10.68
CA PHE A 88 3.21 -10.79 9.83
C PHE A 88 2.54 -9.42 9.98
N GLY A 89 2.29 -8.98 11.21
CA GLY A 89 1.69 -7.66 11.47
C GLY A 89 2.57 -6.51 11.00
N ALA A 90 3.88 -6.61 11.25
CA ALA A 90 4.86 -5.64 10.77
C ALA A 90 4.85 -5.54 9.22
N SER A 91 4.87 -6.67 8.52
CA SER A 91 4.84 -6.69 7.05
C SER A 91 3.54 -6.12 6.48
N VAL A 92 2.39 -6.48 7.05
CA VAL A 92 1.09 -5.93 6.64
C VAL A 92 1.06 -4.42 6.83
N PHE A 93 1.56 -3.90 7.95
CA PHE A 93 1.65 -2.47 8.20
C PHE A 93 2.56 -1.75 7.20
N LEU A 94 3.73 -2.31 6.90
CA LEU A 94 4.66 -1.72 5.95
C LEU A 94 4.08 -1.64 4.54
N ILE A 95 3.37 -2.68 4.10
CA ILE A 95 2.66 -2.68 2.82
C ILE A 95 1.55 -1.63 2.85
N ALA A 96 0.74 -1.61 3.91
CA ALA A 96 -0.33 -0.64 4.06
C ALA A 96 0.19 0.80 4.00
N LEU A 97 1.29 1.10 4.69
CA LEU A 97 1.93 2.41 4.65
C LEU A 97 2.47 2.76 3.26
N SER A 98 3.09 1.78 2.60
CA SER A 98 3.64 1.92 1.24
C SER A 98 2.56 2.21 0.20
N THR A 99 1.37 1.63 0.36
CA THR A 99 0.22 1.85 -0.54
C THR A 99 -0.58 3.09 -0.14
N TRP A 100 -0.69 3.38 1.16
CA TRP A 100 -1.46 4.52 1.70
C TRP A 100 -1.01 5.85 1.10
N PHE A 101 0.30 6.09 1.05
CA PHE A 101 0.85 7.37 0.58
C PHE A 101 0.45 7.69 -0.88
N PRO A 102 0.78 6.87 -1.90
CA PRO A 102 0.41 7.17 -3.28
C PRO A 102 -1.11 7.20 -3.48
N VAL A 103 -1.88 6.34 -2.82
CA VAL A 103 -3.36 6.37 -2.91
C VAL A 103 -3.91 7.69 -2.36
N THR A 104 -3.38 8.18 -1.23
CA THR A 104 -3.76 9.47 -0.66
C THR A 104 -3.48 10.60 -1.63
N VAL A 105 -2.27 10.67 -2.18
CA VAL A 105 -1.85 11.74 -3.08
C VAL A 105 -2.63 11.72 -4.39
N LEU A 106 -2.81 10.55 -4.99
CA LEU A 106 -3.56 10.40 -6.24
C LEU A 106 -5.05 10.73 -6.06
N THR A 107 -5.65 10.29 -4.95
CA THR A 107 -7.05 10.59 -4.63
C THR A 107 -7.24 12.09 -4.39
N TRP A 108 -6.34 12.70 -3.62
CA TRP A 108 -6.36 14.16 -3.40
C TRP A 108 -6.22 14.93 -4.72
N SER A 109 -5.26 14.55 -5.57
CA SER A 109 -5.07 15.16 -6.88
C SER A 109 -6.30 14.98 -7.79
N ALA A 110 -6.96 13.81 -7.73
CA ALA A 110 -8.17 13.56 -8.50
C ALA A 110 -9.31 14.48 -8.07
N VAL A 111 -9.53 14.65 -6.76
CA VAL A 111 -10.57 15.55 -6.22
C VAL A 111 -10.30 17.00 -6.62
N MET A 112 -9.05 17.46 -6.49
CA MET A 112 -8.67 18.83 -6.87
C MET A 112 -8.75 19.10 -8.38
N GLY A 113 -8.69 18.05 -9.20
CA GLY A 113 -8.78 18.13 -10.66
C GLY A 113 -10.20 18.24 -11.22
N ILE A 114 -11.23 18.12 -10.38
CA ILE A 114 -12.64 18.22 -10.82
C ILE A 114 -12.96 19.68 -11.18
N ASP A 115 -13.53 19.90 -12.37
CA ASP A 115 -13.99 21.23 -12.79
C ASP A 115 -15.09 21.75 -11.85
N LYS A 116 -14.99 23.02 -11.47
CA LYS A 116 -15.98 23.73 -10.64
C LYS A 116 -17.39 23.66 -11.22
N ALA A 117 -17.51 23.58 -12.55
CA ALA A 117 -18.80 23.41 -13.23
C ALA A 117 -19.58 22.18 -12.72
N TRP A 118 -18.90 21.07 -12.42
CA TRP A 118 -19.55 19.87 -11.90
C TRP A 118 -20.06 20.04 -10.47
N TYR A 119 -19.35 20.82 -9.65
CA TYR A 119 -19.82 21.17 -8.30
C TYR A 119 -21.05 22.07 -8.36
N ASP A 120 -21.10 23.02 -9.30
CA ASP A 120 -22.27 23.87 -9.49
C ASP A 120 -23.48 23.07 -9.97
N VAL A 121 -23.30 22.10 -10.87
CA VAL A 121 -24.36 21.16 -11.29
C VAL A 121 -24.84 20.29 -10.14
N ALA A 122 -23.94 19.75 -9.31
CA ALA A 122 -24.33 18.99 -8.13
C ALA A 122 -25.20 19.83 -7.18
N ARG A 123 -24.80 21.08 -6.94
CA ARG A 123 -25.54 22.01 -6.07
C ARG A 123 -26.90 22.42 -6.63
N THR A 124 -27.06 22.55 -7.95
CA THR A 124 -28.39 22.84 -8.55
C THR A 124 -29.33 21.63 -8.52
N LEU A 125 -28.77 20.41 -8.51
CA LEU A 125 -29.51 19.16 -8.36
C LEU A 125 -29.80 18.80 -6.89
N GLY A 126 -29.33 19.60 -5.92
CA GLY A 126 -29.59 19.41 -4.49
C GLY A 126 -28.71 18.38 -3.80
N ALA A 127 -27.56 18.03 -4.39
CA ALA A 127 -26.52 17.18 -3.81
C ALA A 127 -25.40 18.01 -3.14
#